data_AF-W0TYK8-F1
#
_entry.id   AF-W0TYK8-F1
#
_cell.length_a   1.000
_cell.length_b   1.000
_cell.length_c   1.000
_cell.angle_alpha   90.00
_cell.angle_beta   90.00
_cell.angle_gamma   90.00
#
_symmetry.space_group_name_H-M   'P 1'
#
loop_
_entity.id
_entity.type
_entity.pdbx_description
1 polymer ?
#
loop_
_entity_poly.entity_id
_entity_poly.type
_entity_poly.pdbx_seq_one_letter_code
_entity_poly.pdbx_strand_id
1 'polypeptide(L)'
;MDLRLLSRIDEELDSSEVAALCFLCRDVLNRKRLETVEDGRGLFLRLQEKSLLEDHYFLSQLLSVIGRLDLHRLLETDSRQPEQNGPHPDRRMPCPLTDRRMLYKVSEDVTKENLTKIKFLLSDKLPRGRLDPCTTALEVLC
;
A
#
# COMPACT_ATOMS: atom_id res chain seq x y z
N MET A 1 17.56 -4.93 -4.57
CA MET A 1 16.48 -5.92 -4.41
C MET A 1 16.48 -6.91 -5.55
N ASP A 2 16.31 -8.20 -5.22
CA ASP A 2 16.19 -9.28 -6.20
C ASP A 2 14.83 -9.23 -6.92
N LEU A 3 14.86 -9.10 -8.25
CA LEU A 3 13.66 -9.09 -9.09
C LEU A 3 12.83 -10.37 -8.95
N ARG A 4 13.49 -11.49 -8.61
CA ARG A 4 12.83 -12.79 -8.39
C ARG A 4 11.94 -12.77 -7.16
N LEU A 5 12.39 -12.13 -6.08
CA LEU A 5 11.62 -12.02 -4.86
C LEU A 5 10.41 -11.09 -5.06
N LEU A 6 10.59 -9.97 -5.76
CA LEU A 6 9.48 -9.09 -6.12
C LEU A 6 8.41 -9.80 -6.96
N SER A 7 8.83 -10.64 -7.91
CA SER A 7 7.90 -11.46 -8.68
C SER A 7 7.15 -12.46 -7.80
N ARG A 8 7.82 -13.11 -6.84
CA ARG A 8 7.17 -14.05 -5.93
C ARG A 8 6.19 -13.37 -4.98
N ILE A 9 6.50 -12.14 -4.54
CA ILE A 9 5.60 -11.31 -3.74
C ILE A 9 4.38 -10.91 -4.59
N ASP A 10 4.60 -10.49 -5.83
CA ASP A 10 3.53 -10.14 -6.77
C ASP A 10 2.59 -11.32 -7.07
N GLU A 11 3.14 -12.52 -7.28
CA GLU A 11 2.34 -13.75 -7.48
C GLU A 11 1.45 -14.09 -6.28
N GLU A 12 1.86 -13.69 -5.08
CA GLU A 12 1.13 -13.92 -3.86
C GLU A 12 0.16 -12.79 -3.52
N LEU A 13 0.22 -11.66 -4.22
CA LEU A 13 -0.65 -10.50 -4.00
C LEU A 13 -1.89 -10.57 -4.90
N ASP A 14 -3.06 -10.47 -4.28
CA ASP A 14 -4.31 -10.34 -5.00
C ASP A 14 -4.51 -8.90 -5.52
N SER A 15 -5.39 -8.74 -6.50
CA SER A 15 -5.73 -7.43 -7.09
C SER A 15 -6.21 -6.40 -6.06
N SER A 16 -6.90 -6.84 -5.00
CA SER A 16 -7.30 -5.98 -3.89
C SER A 16 -6.11 -5.49 -3.06
N GLU A 17 -5.08 -6.32 -2.88
CA GLU A 17 -3.87 -5.97 -2.14
C GLU A 17 -2.97 -5.07 -2.97
N VAL A 18 -2.86 -5.31 -4.28
CA VAL A 18 -2.18 -4.40 -5.22
C VAL A 18 -2.86 -3.02 -5.20
N ALA A 19 -4.19 -2.96 -5.20
CA ALA A 19 -4.92 -1.69 -5.08
C ALA A 19 -4.65 -0.98 -3.75
N ALA A 20 -4.59 -1.73 -2.64
CA ALA A 20 -4.22 -1.21 -1.32
C ALA A 20 -2.79 -0.65 -1.30
N LEU A 21 -1.83 -1.38 -1.87
CA LEU A 21 -0.44 -0.94 -1.98
C LEU A 21 -0.32 0.31 -2.86
N CYS A 22 -1.06 0.38 -3.97
CA CYS A 22 -1.16 1.57 -4.81
C CYS A 22 -1.73 2.77 -4.03
N PHE A 23 -2.77 2.57 -3.23
CA PHE A 23 -3.34 3.61 -2.37
C PHE A 23 -2.32 4.15 -1.37
N LEU A 24 -1.60 3.25 -0.70
CA LEU A 24 -0.56 3.59 0.27
C LEU A 24 0.59 4.35 -0.40
N CYS A 25 1.02 3.91 -1.57
CA CYS A 25 2.11 4.53 -2.30
C CYS A 25 1.72 5.84 -2.99
N ARG A 26 0.46 6.27 -2.95
CA ARG A 26 -0.02 7.46 -3.68
C ARG A 26 0.50 8.79 -3.17
N ASP A 27 0.97 8.83 -1.93
CA ASP A 27 1.66 10.01 -1.40
C ASP A 27 3.09 10.14 -1.94
N VAL A 28 3.71 9.00 -2.25
CA VAL A 28 5.12 8.92 -2.67
C VAL A 28 5.28 8.84 -4.19
N LEU A 29 4.31 8.18 -4.85
CA LEU A 29 4.22 8.03 -6.29
C LEU A 29 3.09 8.91 -6.81
N ASN A 30 3.41 9.78 -7.78
CA ASN A 30 2.40 10.58 -8.47
C ASN A 30 1.26 9.71 -9.02
N ARG A 31 0.02 10.18 -8.87
CA ARG A 31 -1.20 9.49 -9.35
C ARG A 31 -1.08 8.96 -10.80
N LYS A 32 -0.50 9.75 -11.70
CA LYS A 32 -0.26 9.36 -13.11
C LYS A 32 0.60 8.09 -13.25
N ARG A 33 1.56 7.86 -12.35
CA ARG A 33 2.43 6.68 -12.38
C ARG A 33 1.70 5.47 -11.80
N LEU A 34 0.86 5.67 -10.78
CA LEU A 34 0.02 4.61 -10.23
C LEU A 34 -1.10 4.18 -11.18
N GLU A 35 -1.65 5.10 -11.96
CA GLU A 35 -2.64 4.77 -13.00
C GLU A 35 -2.06 3.90 -14.13
N THR A 36 -0.73 3.93 -14.33
CA THR A 36 -0.04 3.05 -15.29
C THR A 36 0.38 1.70 -14.71
N VAL A 37 0.09 1.46 -13.43
CA VAL A 37 0.46 0.22 -12.74
C VAL A 37 -0.77 -0.69 -12.71
N GLU A 38 -0.72 -1.76 -13.49
CA GLU A 38 -1.77 -2.78 -13.52
C GLU A 38 -1.48 -3.94 -12.54
N ASP A 39 -0.19 -4.22 -12.28
CA ASP A 39 0.26 -5.32 -11.43
C ASP A 39 1.19 -4.85 -10.29
N GLY A 40 1.28 -5.62 -9.20
CA GLY A 40 2.16 -5.31 -8.07
C GLY A 40 3.63 -5.21 -8.48
N ARG A 41 4.09 -6.00 -9.44
CA ARG A 41 5.43 -5.88 -10.04
C ARG A 41 5.67 -4.51 -10.67
N GLY A 42 4.67 -3.96 -11.35
CA GLY A 42 4.71 -2.62 -11.89
C GLY A 42 4.88 -1.58 -10.78
N LEU A 43 4.16 -1.74 -9.67
CA LEU A 43 4.28 -0.88 -8.49
C LEU A 43 5.70 -0.91 -7.93
N PHE A 44 6.23 -2.11 -7.73
CA PHE A 44 7.58 -2.28 -7.17
C PHE A 44 8.64 -1.66 -8.07
N LEU A 45 8.54 -1.83 -9.39
CA LEU A 45 9.46 -1.17 -10.32
C LEU A 45 9.42 0.36 -10.17
N ARG A 46 8.23 0.96 -10.03
CA ARG A 46 8.08 2.41 -9.83
C ARG A 46 8.67 2.90 -8.51
N LEU A 47 8.53 2.11 -7.45
CA LEU A 47 9.13 2.40 -6.15
C LEU A 47 10.65 2.26 -6.19
N GLN A 48 11.17 1.27 -6.92
CA GLN A 48 12.60 1.08 -7.15
C GLN A 48 13.21 2.25 -7.95
N GLU A 49 12.53 2.74 -8.99
CA GLU A 49 12.93 3.95 -9.73
C GLU A 49 13.02 5.21 -8.85
N LYS A 50 12.38 5.20 -7.67
CA LYS A 50 12.37 6.30 -6.71
C LYS A 50 13.32 6.08 -5.53
N SER A 51 14.18 5.06 -5.58
CA SER A 51 15.06 4.70 -4.47
C SER A 51 14.32 4.32 -3.18
N LEU A 52 13.02 3.99 -3.26
CA LEU A 52 12.21 3.64 -2.09
C LEU A 52 12.28 2.15 -1.76
N LEU A 53 12.72 1.31 -2.71
CA LEU A 53 12.96 -0.12 -2.55
C LEU A 53 14.45 -0.46 -2.51
N GLU A 54 15.31 0.52 -2.22
CA GLU A 54 16.72 0.22 -1.97
C GLU A 54 16.88 -0.60 -0.67
N ASP A 55 16.11 -0.24 0.37
CA ASP A 55 16.03 -0.98 1.62
C ASP A 55 14.76 -1.86 1.70
N HIS A 56 14.91 -3.09 2.19
CA HIS A 56 13.80 -4.01 2.49
C HIS A 56 12.78 -3.40 3.48
N TYR A 57 13.17 -2.33 4.20
CA TYR A 57 12.36 -1.64 5.20
C TYR A 57 11.06 -1.07 4.65
N PHE A 58 11.08 -0.37 3.51
CA PHE A 58 9.87 0.26 2.98
C PHE A 58 8.86 -0.79 2.51
N LEU A 59 9.34 -1.84 1.83
CA LEU A 59 8.50 -2.95 1.41
C LEU A 59 7.96 -3.73 2.61
N SER A 60 8.79 -3.99 3.62
CA SER A 60 8.39 -4.59 4.89
C SER A 60 7.25 -3.80 5.55
N GLN A 61 7.36 -2.47 5.60
CA GLN A 61 6.29 -1.64 6.14
C GLN A 61 5.01 -1.71 5.32
N LEU A 62 5.10 -1.66 4.00
CA LEU A 62 3.94 -1.80 3.11
C LEU A 62 3.21 -3.13 3.34
N LEU A 63 3.97 -4.25 3.34
CA LEU A 63 3.45 -5.59 3.60
C LEU A 63 2.85 -5.71 5.00
N SER A 64 3.46 -5.07 5.99
CA SER A 64 2.92 -5.00 7.35
C SER A 64 1.62 -4.20 7.44
N VAL A 65 1.45 -3.15 6.61
CA VAL A 65 0.21 -2.36 6.60
C VAL A 65 -0.95 -3.16 6.01
N ILE A 66 -0.74 -3.88 4.91
CA ILE A 66 -1.75 -4.75 4.31
C ILE A 66 -1.97 -6.08 5.06
N GLY A 67 -1.31 -6.27 6.20
CA GLY A 67 -1.47 -7.46 7.04
C GLY A 67 -0.79 -8.73 6.52
N ARG A 68 -0.02 -8.68 5.43
CA ARG A 68 0.69 -9.84 4.86
C ARG A 68 2.02 -10.11 5.55
N LEU A 69 1.92 -10.57 6.80
CA LEU A 69 3.07 -11.00 7.61
C LEU A 69 3.82 -12.19 6.97
N ASP A 70 3.16 -13.01 6.18
CA ASP A 70 3.79 -14.13 5.46
C ASP A 70 4.82 -13.64 4.43
N LEU A 71 4.47 -12.58 3.68
CA LEU A 71 5.36 -11.95 2.70
C LEU A 71 6.47 -11.16 3.39
N HIS A 72 6.19 -10.54 4.55
CA HIS A 72 7.22 -9.93 5.38
C HIS A 72 8.27 -10.96 5.82
N ARG A 73 7.84 -12.14 6.28
CA ARG A 73 8.74 -13.23 6.65
C ARG A 73 9.51 -13.77 5.46
N LEU A 74 8.90 -13.84 4.28
CA LEU A 74 9.58 -14.22 3.04
C LEU A 74 10.71 -13.22 2.71
N LEU A 75 10.43 -11.92 2.86
CA LEU A 75 11.41 -10.85 2.69
C LEU A 75 12.57 -10.97 3.68
N GLU A 76 12.29 -11.20 4.96
CA GLU A 76 13.30 -11.41 6.01
C GLU A 76 14.13 -12.69 5.80
N THR A 77 13.50 -13.74 5.26
CA THR A 77 14.16 -15.03 5.02
C THR A 77 15.12 -14.96 3.84
N ASP A 78 14.78 -14.20 2.81
CA ASP A 78 15.64 -13.94 1.65
C ASP A 78 16.77 -12.97 2.01
N SER A 79 16.48 -11.97 2.86
CA SER A 79 17.48 -11.04 3.40
C SER A 79 18.40 -11.66 4.45
N ARG A 80 18.64 -12.98 4.43
CA ARG A 80 19.68 -13.67 5.23
C ARG A 80 21.10 -13.24 4.80
N GLN A 81 21.39 -11.95 4.90
CA GLN A 81 22.62 -11.52 5.53
C GLN A 81 22.31 -11.30 7.01
N PRO A 82 23.15 -11.84 7.93
CA PRO A 82 23.01 -11.52 9.34
C PRO A 82 23.32 -10.02 9.51
N GLU A 83 22.86 -9.46 10.62
CA GLU A 83 23.05 -8.05 11.01
C GLU A 83 22.02 -7.14 10.30
N GLN A 84 20.98 -6.60 10.93
CA GLN A 84 20.94 -6.00 12.25
C GLN A 84 19.51 -6.02 12.80
N ASN A 85 19.27 -6.90 13.78
CA ASN A 85 18.35 -6.59 14.87
C ASN A 85 19.00 -5.50 15.73
N GLY A 86 19.01 -4.27 15.21
CA GLY A 86 19.39 -3.07 15.96
C GLY A 86 18.20 -2.11 15.93
N PRO A 87 17.86 -1.43 17.03
CA PRO A 87 16.93 -0.32 16.96
C PRO A 87 17.57 0.76 16.08
N HIS A 88 17.21 0.82 14.81
CA HIS A 88 17.67 1.88 13.91
C HIS A 88 17.31 3.24 14.56
N PRO A 89 18.29 4.07 14.94
CA PRO A 89 18.03 5.31 15.66
C PRO A 89 17.49 6.42 14.75
N ASP A 90 17.31 6.18 13.45
CA ASP A 90 16.68 7.15 12.53
C ASP A 90 15.16 6.94 12.40
N ARG A 91 14.50 6.76 13.55
CA ARG A 91 13.04 6.74 13.70
C ARG A 91 12.39 8.11 13.46
N ARG A 92 13.04 8.96 12.66
CA ARG A 92 12.69 10.35 12.44
C ARG A 92 12.44 10.69 10.98
N MET A 93 12.69 9.77 10.04
CA MET A 93 12.10 9.90 8.72
C MET A 93 10.58 9.71 8.88
N PRO A 94 9.75 10.74 8.63
CA PRO A 94 8.31 10.55 8.61
C PRO A 94 8.05 9.46 7.59
N CYS A 95 7.45 8.34 8.00
CA CYS A 95 6.96 7.38 7.02
C CYS A 95 5.97 8.18 6.16
N PRO A 96 6.22 8.36 4.86
CA PRO A 96 5.33 9.16 4.01
C PRO A 96 3.93 8.51 3.89
N LEU A 97 3.82 7.29 4.41
CA LEU A 97 2.60 6.51 4.54
C LEU A 97 1.75 6.85 5.76
N THR A 98 2.13 7.78 6.66
CA THR A 98 1.48 7.93 7.98
C THR A 98 -0.02 8.24 7.87
N ASP A 99 -0.40 9.22 7.06
CA ASP A 99 -1.81 9.58 6.85
C ASP A 99 -2.56 8.48 6.09
N ARG A 100 -1.92 7.92 5.05
CA ARG A 100 -2.50 6.84 4.22
C ARG A 100 -2.68 5.54 4.98
N ARG A 101 -1.79 5.21 5.91
CA ARG A 101 -1.89 4.04 6.80
C ARG A 101 -3.10 4.14 7.70
N MET A 102 -3.38 5.33 8.23
CA MET A 102 -4.59 5.55 9.03
C MET A 102 -5.83 5.37 8.15
N LEU A 103 -5.86 5.98 6.96
CA LEU A 103 -6.98 5.84 6.03
C LEU A 103 -7.22 4.38 5.60
N TYR A 104 -6.14 3.64 5.34
CA TYR A 104 -6.22 2.23 4.99
C TYR A 104 -6.80 1.40 6.14
N LYS A 105 -6.29 1.56 7.36
CA LYS A 105 -6.84 0.87 8.54
C LYS A 105 -8.32 1.18 8.75
N VAL A 106 -8.70 2.45 8.63
CA VAL A 106 -10.11 2.83 8.72
C VAL A 106 -10.90 2.11 7.63
N SER A 107 -10.40 2.09 6.40
CA SER A 107 -11.07 1.43 5.28
C SER A 107 -11.26 -0.09 5.44
N GLU A 108 -10.35 -0.77 6.13
CA GLU A 108 -10.48 -2.20 6.45
C GLU A 108 -11.62 -2.46 7.44
N ASP A 109 -11.81 -1.58 8.42
CA ASP A 109 -12.93 -1.62 9.39
C ASP A 109 -14.27 -1.12 8.79
N VAL A 110 -14.26 -0.50 7.60
CA VAL A 110 -15.49 -0.05 6.94
C VAL A 110 -16.24 -1.24 6.33
N THR A 111 -17.36 -1.62 6.95
CA THR A 111 -18.33 -2.55 6.38
C THR A 111 -19.08 -1.95 5.19
N LYS A 112 -19.76 -2.79 4.39
CA LYS A 112 -20.63 -2.32 3.30
C LYS A 112 -21.71 -1.34 3.77
N GLU A 113 -22.27 -1.55 4.96
CA GLU A 113 -23.25 -0.63 5.55
C GLU A 113 -22.61 0.73 5.88
N ASN A 114 -21.41 0.71 6.47
CA ASN A 114 -20.64 1.91 6.74
C ASN A 114 -20.29 2.65 5.44
N LEU A 115 -19.97 1.93 4.35
CA LEU A 115 -19.71 2.51 3.03
C LEU A 115 -20.94 3.25 2.49
N THR A 116 -22.13 2.66 2.58
CA THR A 116 -23.39 3.33 2.17
C THR A 116 -23.63 4.60 2.98
N LYS A 117 -23.40 4.56 4.30
CA LYS A 117 -23.50 5.73 5.17
C LYS A 117 -22.50 6.82 4.78
N ILE A 118 -21.24 6.45 4.49
CA ILE A 118 -20.19 7.37 4.04
C ILE A 118 -20.59 8.03 2.70
N LYS A 119 -21.06 7.25 1.72
CA LYS A 119 -21.55 7.78 0.44
C LYS A 119 -22.71 8.77 0.65
N PHE A 120 -23.64 8.46 1.55
CA PHE A 120 -24.76 9.34 1.87
C PHE A 120 -24.27 10.66 2.51
N LEU A 121 -23.39 10.59 3.51
CA LEU A 121 -22.82 11.77 4.16
C LEU A 121 -22.01 12.65 3.19
N LEU A 122 -21.26 12.03 2.27
CA LEU A 122 -20.45 12.74 1.28
C LEU A 122 -21.26 13.23 0.08
N SER A 123 -22.51 12.80 -0.09
CA SER A 123 -23.35 13.21 -1.23
C SER A 123 -23.65 14.71 -1.27
N ASP A 124 -23.51 15.41 -0.14
CA ASP A 124 -23.59 16.87 -0.02
C ASP A 124 -22.30 17.58 -0.47
N LYS A 125 -21.15 16.90 -0.36
CA LYS A 125 -19.81 17.46 -0.66
C LYS A 125 -19.22 17.00 -1.98
N LEU A 126 -19.65 15.84 -2.48
CA LEU A 126 -19.13 15.20 -3.68
C LEU A 126 -20.28 14.80 -4.62
N PRO A 127 -20.11 14.97 -5.94
CA PRO A 127 -21.13 14.60 -6.91
C PRO A 127 -21.39 13.10 -6.85
N ARG A 128 -22.66 12.70 -6.89
CA ARG A 128 -23.06 11.28 -6.84
C ARG A 128 -22.39 10.43 -7.92
N GLY A 129 -22.15 10.98 -9.11
CA GLY A 129 -21.43 10.29 -10.18
C GLY A 129 -19.99 9.88 -9.84
N ARG A 130 -19.38 10.48 -8.81
CA ARG A 130 -18.07 10.04 -8.28
C ARG A 130 -18.18 9.00 -7.16
N LEU A 131 -19.29 8.99 -6.43
CA LEU A 131 -19.49 8.11 -5.27
C LEU A 131 -20.17 6.79 -5.63
N ASP A 132 -21.03 6.81 -6.64
CA ASP A 132 -21.77 5.64 -7.13
C ASP A 132 -20.84 4.50 -7.58
N PRO A 133 -19.80 4.73 -8.41
CA PRO A 133 -18.94 3.65 -8.90
C PRO A 133 -18.01 3.07 -7.82
N CYS A 134 -17.78 3.76 -6.70
CA CYS A 134 -16.89 3.26 -5.65
C CYS A 134 -17.49 2.03 -4.95
N THR A 135 -16.88 0.88 -5.08
CA THR A 135 -17.34 -0.38 -4.46
C THR A 135 -16.72 -0.62 -3.08
N THR A 136 -15.60 0.05 -2.78
CA THR A 136 -14.84 -0.06 -1.55
C THR A 136 -14.64 1.29 -0.87
N ALA A 137 -14.35 1.27 0.44
CA ALA A 137 -14.03 2.48 1.19
C ALA A 137 -12.73 3.15 0.69
N LEU A 138 -11.76 2.34 0.25
CA LEU A 138 -10.52 2.81 -0.35
C LEU A 138 -10.76 3.67 -1.58
N GLU A 139 -11.70 3.28 -2.44
CA GLU A 139 -12.06 4.06 -3.63
C GLU A 139 -12.70 5.41 -3.29
N VAL A 140 -13.45 5.48 -2.19
CA VAL A 140 -14.05 6.75 -1.71
C VAL A 140 -13.00 7.67 -1.10
N LEU A 141 -11.99 7.10 -0.43
CA LEU A 141 -10.87 7.83 0.20
C LEU A 141 -9.75 8.20 -0.80
N CYS A 142 -9.90 7.78 -2.06
CA CYS A 142 -9.00 8.03 -3.17
C CYS A 142 -9.27 9.40 -3.83
#